data_AF-A0A843XM53-F1
#
_entry.id   AF-A0A843XM53-F1
#
_cell.length_a   1.000
_cell.length_b   1.000
_cell.length_c   1.000
_cell.angle_alpha   90.00
_cell.angle_beta   90.00
_cell.angle_gamma   90.00
#
_symmetry.space_group_name_H-M   'P 1'
#
loop_
_entity.id
_entity.type
_entity.pdbx_description
1 polymer ?
#
loop_
_entity_poly.entity_id
_entity_poly.type
_entity_poly.pdbx_seq_one_letter_code
_entity_poly.pdbx_strand_id
1 'polypeptide(L)'
;MMSLSVIISADGKPILEDKLPEVAASLLSAYDCGELRQALEEGHAGWQKWVKSFGKVLKRKGKSLFMPLRLLLTGKLHGPDMGASIVLLYKAGKWGVISPQVGFISLAERIEALGGLDWESFKGEPEAQLESTLSH
;
A
#
# COMPACT_ATOMS: atom_id res chain seq x y z
N MET A 1 8.70 -8.70 12.32
CA MET A 1 7.37 -8.11 12.62
C MET A 1 7.20 -6.89 11.72
N MET A 2 6.15 -6.85 10.90
CA MET A 2 5.89 -5.67 10.08
C MET A 2 5.78 -4.45 10.98
N SER A 3 6.49 -3.36 10.65
CA SER A 3 6.37 -2.11 11.39
C SER A 3 5.06 -1.42 11.02
N LEU A 4 3.95 -1.94 11.56
CA LEU A 4 2.62 -1.33 11.53
C LEU A 4 2.62 0.08 12.14
N SER A 5 3.65 0.36 12.95
CA SER A 5 3.88 1.66 13.58
C SER A 5 3.81 2.84 12.62
N VAL A 6 4.19 2.68 11.34
CA VAL A 6 4.10 3.79 10.38
C VAL A 6 2.66 4.08 9.98
N ILE A 7 1.82 3.06 9.82
CA ILE A 7 0.39 3.24 9.45
C ILE A 7 -0.35 3.98 10.57
N ILE A 8 -0.11 3.58 11.83
CA ILE A 8 -0.76 4.18 13.02
C ILE A 8 -0.01 5.41 13.57
N SER A 9 1.07 5.84 12.91
CA SER A 9 1.82 7.04 13.34
C SER A 9 1.03 8.31 13.05
N ALA A 10 1.44 9.42 13.68
CA ALA A 10 0.89 10.74 13.38
C ALA A 10 0.99 11.10 11.88
N ASP A 11 2.08 10.69 11.21
CA ASP A 11 2.28 10.94 9.78
C ASP A 11 1.50 9.96 8.88
N GLY A 12 1.16 8.77 9.39
CA GLY A 12 0.38 7.75 8.69
C GLY A 12 -1.13 7.96 8.77
N LYS A 13 -1.60 8.56 9.86
CA LYS A 13 -3.03 8.80 10.14
C LYS A 13 -3.78 9.48 8.99
N PRO A 14 -3.27 10.56 8.35
CA PRO A 14 -3.96 11.20 7.23
C PRO A 14 -4.15 10.28 6.02
N ILE A 15 -3.23 9.33 5.81
CA ILE A 15 -3.29 8.36 4.72
C ILE A 15 -4.31 7.27 5.07
N LEU A 16 -4.33 6.83 6.33
CA LEU A 16 -5.28 5.86 6.84
C LEU A 16 -6.72 6.37 6.69
N GLU A 17 -6.97 7.62 7.11
CA GLU A 17 -8.25 8.32 6.99
C GLU A 17 -8.65 8.58 5.53
N ASP A 18 -7.68 8.78 4.63
CA ASP A 18 -7.89 8.80 3.18
C ASP A 18 -8.05 7.38 2.60
N LYS A 19 -8.88 6.55 3.24
CA LYS A 19 -9.34 5.23 2.77
C LYS A 19 -8.20 4.29 2.36
N LEU A 20 -7.11 4.25 3.13
CA LEU A 20 -6.02 3.29 2.92
C LEU A 20 -6.51 1.83 2.81
N PRO A 21 -7.51 1.35 3.58
CA PRO A 21 -8.02 -0.01 3.45
C PRO A 21 -8.55 -0.35 2.04
N GLU A 22 -9.21 0.60 1.36
CA GLU A 22 -9.71 0.40 -0.01
C GLU A 22 -8.54 0.23 -1.01
N VAL A 23 -7.47 1.00 -0.81
CA VAL A 23 -6.25 0.89 -1.62
C VAL A 23 -5.53 -0.42 -1.34
N ALA A 24 -5.47 -0.84 -0.08
CA ALA A 24 -4.86 -2.11 0.34
C ALA A 24 -5.61 -3.29 -0.28
N ALA A 25 -6.94 -3.34 -0.16
CA ALA A 25 -7.76 -4.41 -0.74
C ALA A 25 -7.55 -4.52 -2.27
N SER A 26 -7.50 -3.38 -2.97
CA SER A 26 -7.27 -3.35 -4.41
C SER A 26 -5.84 -3.78 -4.78
N LEU A 27 -4.85 -3.40 -3.98
CA LEU A 27 -3.46 -3.80 -4.16
C LEU A 27 -3.27 -5.31 -3.96
N LEU A 28 -3.88 -5.88 -2.91
CA LEU A 28 -3.87 -7.31 -2.63
C LEU A 28 -4.49 -8.08 -3.79
N SER A 29 -5.67 -7.66 -4.25
CA SER A 29 -6.33 -8.26 -5.41
C SER A 29 -5.45 -8.22 -6.67
N ALA A 30 -4.83 -7.06 -6.98
CA ALA A 30 -3.92 -6.90 -8.11
C ALA A 30 -2.65 -7.76 -8.00
N TYR A 31 -2.18 -8.04 -6.78
CA TYR A 31 -1.09 -8.98 -6.56
C TYR A 31 -1.56 -10.42 -6.76
N ASP A 32 -2.67 -10.82 -6.15
CA ASP A 32 -3.18 -12.19 -6.19
C ASP A 32 -3.49 -12.65 -7.62
N CYS A 33 -4.17 -11.80 -8.41
CA CYS A 33 -4.45 -12.08 -9.82
C CYS A 33 -3.20 -12.03 -10.73
N GLY A 34 -2.05 -11.57 -10.22
CA GLY A 34 -0.77 -11.54 -10.92
C GLY A 34 -0.52 -10.29 -11.76
N GLU A 35 -1.47 -9.36 -11.87
CA GLU A 35 -1.31 -8.11 -12.63
C GLU A 35 -0.09 -7.30 -12.17
N LEU A 36 0.06 -7.11 -10.86
CA LEU A 36 1.19 -6.36 -10.32
C LEU A 36 2.52 -7.11 -10.57
N ARG A 37 2.53 -8.45 -10.41
CA ARG A 37 3.75 -9.25 -10.67
C ARG A 37 4.17 -9.12 -12.12
N GLN A 38 3.26 -9.28 -13.06
CA GLN A 38 3.52 -9.12 -14.49
C GLN A 38 4.09 -7.73 -14.80
N ALA A 39 3.49 -6.68 -14.25
CA ALA A 39 3.97 -5.31 -14.45
C ALA A 39 5.40 -5.10 -13.95
N LEU A 40 5.77 -5.74 -12.84
CA LEU A 40 7.12 -5.63 -12.26
C LEU A 40 8.17 -6.43 -13.05
N GLU A 41 7.79 -7.55 -13.68
CA GLU A 41 8.66 -8.31 -14.60
C GLU A 41 9.03 -7.46 -15.84
N GLU A 42 8.05 -6.73 -16.37
CA GLU A 42 8.22 -5.76 -17.47
C GLU A 42 9.06 -4.52 -17.05
N GLY A 43 9.45 -4.43 -15.78
CA GLY A 43 10.31 -3.38 -15.25
C GLY A 43 9.62 -2.03 -15.13
N HIS A 44 10.38 -0.94 -15.31
CA HIS A 44 9.88 0.41 -15.06
C HIS A 44 8.69 0.76 -15.97
N ALA A 45 8.72 0.38 -17.24
CA ALA A 45 7.64 0.66 -18.18
C ALA A 45 6.34 -0.07 -17.80
N GLY A 46 6.45 -1.35 -17.42
CA GLY A 46 5.32 -2.14 -16.92
C GLY A 46 4.70 -1.53 -15.67
N TRP A 47 5.54 -1.16 -14.69
CA TRP A 47 5.10 -0.44 -13.50
C TRP A 47 4.34 0.84 -13.84
N GLN A 48 4.87 1.70 -14.73
CA GLN A 48 4.23 2.96 -15.10
C GLN A 48 2.86 2.74 -15.76
N LYS A 49 2.75 1.72 -16.63
CA LYS A 49 1.48 1.35 -17.26
C LYS A 49 0.47 0.84 -16.21
N TRP A 50 0.91 -0.04 -15.33
CA TRP A 50 0.08 -0.62 -14.27
C TRP A 50 -0.40 0.45 -13.28
N VAL A 51 0.49 1.28 -12.74
CA VAL A 51 0.11 2.29 -11.72
C VAL A 51 -0.86 3.33 -12.29
N LYS A 52 -0.72 3.66 -13.58
CA LYS A 52 -1.68 4.52 -14.29
C LYS A 52 -3.06 3.86 -14.40
N SER A 53 -3.12 2.56 -14.69
CA SER A 53 -4.39 1.82 -14.75
C SER A 53 -5.02 1.66 -13.36
N PHE A 54 -4.22 1.25 -12.38
CA PHE A 54 -4.61 1.10 -10.98
C PHE A 54 -5.18 2.41 -10.41
N GLY A 55 -4.51 3.54 -10.68
CA GLY A 55 -5.01 4.86 -10.30
C GLY A 55 -6.35 5.23 -10.95
N LYS A 56 -6.60 4.81 -12.19
CA LYS A 56 -7.90 5.03 -12.85
C LYS A 56 -9.02 4.22 -12.19
N VAL A 57 -8.76 2.94 -11.87
CA VAL A 57 -9.73 2.07 -11.18
C VAL A 57 -10.12 2.68 -9.84
N LEU A 58 -9.14 3.15 -9.07
CA LEU A 58 -9.36 3.79 -7.77
C LEU A 58 -9.80 5.24 -7.84
N LYS A 59 -9.84 5.85 -9.03
CA LYS A 59 -10.05 7.29 -9.22
C LYS A 59 -9.08 8.17 -8.39
N ARG A 60 -7.83 7.73 -8.24
CA ARG A 60 -6.76 8.40 -7.48
C ARG A 60 -5.59 8.82 -8.39
N LYS A 61 -4.92 9.92 -8.05
CA LYS A 61 -3.75 10.45 -8.81
C LYS A 61 -2.79 11.21 -7.91
N GLY A 62 -1.54 11.39 -8.37
CA GLY A 62 -0.54 12.16 -7.64
C GLY A 62 -0.34 11.64 -6.22
N LYS A 63 -0.28 12.53 -5.22
CA LYS A 63 -0.06 12.14 -3.82
C LYS A 63 -1.12 11.16 -3.27
N SER A 64 -2.40 11.32 -3.61
CA SER A 64 -3.46 10.43 -3.10
C SER A 64 -3.39 8.99 -3.65
N LEU A 65 -2.60 8.76 -4.70
CA LEU A 65 -2.30 7.42 -5.23
C LEU A 65 -0.93 6.92 -4.74
N PHE A 66 0.11 7.74 -4.89
CA PHE A 66 1.49 7.31 -4.68
C PHE A 66 1.88 7.25 -3.19
N MET A 67 1.28 8.06 -2.31
CA MET A 67 1.55 7.96 -0.88
C MET A 67 1.01 6.66 -0.27
N PRO A 68 -0.27 6.28 -0.44
CA PRO A 68 -0.75 5.02 0.09
C PRO A 68 -0.05 3.82 -0.55
N LEU A 69 0.20 3.83 -1.87
CA LEU A 69 0.97 2.75 -2.52
C LEU A 69 2.38 2.61 -1.96
N ARG A 70 3.10 3.72 -1.76
CA ARG A 70 4.45 3.69 -1.17
C ARG A 70 4.41 3.12 0.24
N LEU A 71 3.48 3.58 1.08
CA LEU A 71 3.32 3.09 2.44
C LEU A 71 3.03 1.59 2.45
N LEU A 72 2.11 1.13 1.62
CA LEU A 72 1.74 -0.29 1.53
C LEU A 72 2.92 -1.14 1.04
N LEU A 73 3.59 -0.75 -0.04
CA LEU A 73 4.63 -1.56 -0.68
C LEU A 73 5.99 -1.52 0.04
N THR A 74 6.30 -0.42 0.75
CA THR A 74 7.64 -0.21 1.32
C THR A 74 7.65 -0.01 2.84
N GLY A 75 6.49 0.27 3.45
CA GLY A 75 6.42 0.66 4.86
C GLY A 75 7.03 2.00 5.17
N LYS A 76 7.32 2.83 4.17
CA LYS A 76 7.89 4.17 4.32
C LYS A 76 6.95 5.21 3.71
N LEU A 77 6.93 6.40 4.31
CA LEU A 77 6.18 7.54 3.78
C LEU A 77 6.98 8.35 2.76
N HIS A 78 8.30 8.23 2.85
CA HIS A 78 9.26 8.97 2.02
C HIS A 78 10.30 8.01 1.44
N GLY A 79 11.03 8.47 0.43
CA GLY A 79 12.11 7.73 -0.19
C GLY A 79 12.31 8.11 -1.66
N PRO A 80 13.19 7.38 -2.35
CA PRO A 80 13.50 7.63 -3.76
C PRO A 80 12.31 7.37 -4.69
N ASP A 81 12.52 7.57 -6.00
CA ASP A 81 11.52 7.32 -7.03
C ASP A 81 10.86 5.93 -6.87
N MET A 82 9.54 5.90 -6.86
CA MET A 82 8.79 4.70 -6.53
C MET A 82 8.87 3.65 -7.66
N GLY A 83 8.89 4.07 -8.92
CA GLY A 83 8.91 3.14 -10.05
C GLY A 83 10.22 2.38 -10.17
N ALA A 84 11.36 3.06 -9.99
CA ALA A 84 12.65 2.39 -9.93
C ALA A 84 12.77 1.51 -8.67
N SER A 85 12.33 2.02 -7.51
CA SER A 85 12.50 1.34 -6.24
C SER A 85 11.71 0.02 -6.16
N ILE A 86 10.45 -0.02 -6.59
CA ILE A 86 9.66 -1.25 -6.48
C ILE A 86 10.14 -2.35 -7.41
N VAL A 87 10.60 -1.99 -8.61
CA VAL A 87 11.18 -2.95 -9.55
C VAL A 87 12.47 -3.54 -8.98
N LEU A 88 13.30 -2.70 -8.34
CA LEU A 88 14.50 -3.17 -7.64
C LEU A 88 14.15 -4.13 -6.50
N LEU A 89 13.25 -3.74 -5.61
CA LEU A 89 12.82 -4.56 -4.47
C LEU A 89 12.23 -5.90 -4.93
N TYR A 90 11.41 -5.87 -5.98
CA TYR A 90 10.83 -7.06 -6.59
C TYR A 90 11.89 -8.02 -7.12
N LYS A 91 12.82 -7.52 -7.94
CA LYS A 91 13.91 -8.35 -8.50
C LYS A 91 14.84 -8.87 -7.40
N ALA A 92 15.18 -8.03 -6.43
CA ALA A 92 16.03 -8.40 -5.31
C ALA A 92 15.44 -9.57 -4.51
N GLY A 93 14.14 -9.50 -4.19
CA GLY A 93 13.44 -10.59 -3.51
C GLY A 93 13.26 -11.84 -4.36
N LYS A 94 12.85 -11.68 -5.62
CA LYS A 94 12.62 -12.81 -6.54
C LYS A 94 13.87 -13.66 -6.76
N TRP A 95 15.04 -13.03 -6.92
CA TRP A 95 16.28 -13.73 -7.25
C TRP A 95 17.09 -14.15 -6.02
N GLY A 96 16.64 -13.83 -4.81
CA GLY A 96 17.34 -14.22 -3.57
C GLY A 96 18.76 -13.65 -3.46
N VAL A 97 19.03 -12.51 -4.09
CA VAL A 97 20.38 -11.89 -4.12
C VAL A 97 20.74 -11.17 -2.82
N ILE A 98 19.81 -11.07 -1.88
CA ILE A 98 20.00 -10.38 -0.61
C ILE A 98 20.27 -11.39 0.50
N SER A 99 21.36 -11.17 1.25
CA SER A 99 21.69 -12.00 2.41
C SER A 99 20.57 -11.93 3.47
N PRO A 100 20.16 -13.06 4.07
CA PRO A 100 19.17 -13.08 5.15
C PRO A 100 19.54 -12.19 6.36
N GLN A 101 20.84 -11.95 6.57
CA GLN A 101 21.36 -11.13 7.67
C GLN A 101 20.98 -9.65 7.55
N VAL A 102 20.60 -9.19 6.35
CA VAL A 102 20.21 -7.80 6.08
C VAL A 102 18.78 -7.51 6.56
N GLY A 103 18.01 -8.54 6.96
CA GLY A 103 16.62 -8.38 7.38
C GLY A 103 15.72 -7.83 6.26
N PHE A 104 16.03 -8.18 5.01
CA PHE A 104 15.27 -7.77 3.85
C PHE A 104 13.90 -8.44 3.84
N ILE A 105 12.84 -7.64 3.72
CA ILE A 105 11.47 -8.11 3.55
C ILE A 105 11.15 -8.03 2.06
N SER A 106 10.94 -9.18 1.44
CA SER A 106 10.52 -9.27 0.05
C SER A 106 9.12 -8.69 -0.17
N LEU A 107 8.81 -8.37 -1.42
CA LEU A 107 7.45 -7.91 -1.76
C LEU A 107 6.39 -8.99 -1.45
N ALA A 108 6.72 -10.27 -1.58
CA ALA A 108 5.80 -11.35 -1.26
C ALA A 108 5.46 -11.40 0.23
N GLU A 109 6.48 -11.41 1.10
CA GLU A 109 6.29 -11.36 2.57
C GLU A 109 5.56 -10.09 2.99
N ARG A 110 5.82 -8.97 2.30
CA ARG A 110 5.13 -7.71 2.55
C ARG A 110 3.64 -7.81 2.22
N ILE A 111 3.28 -8.39 1.08
CA ILE A 111 1.88 -8.58 0.68
C ILE A 111 1.16 -9.54 1.62
N GLU A 112 1.80 -10.65 1.99
CA GLU A 112 1.27 -11.59 2.99
C GLU A 112 0.99 -10.90 4.33
N ALA A 113 1.93 -10.10 4.82
CA ALA A 113 1.76 -9.34 6.04
C ALA A 113 0.60 -8.33 5.98
N LEU A 114 0.35 -7.71 4.82
CA LEU A 114 -0.81 -6.82 4.61
C LEU A 114 -2.13 -7.59 4.57
N GLY A 115 -2.14 -8.80 4.01
CA GLY A 115 -3.32 -9.67 3.97
C GLY A 115 -3.73 -10.19 5.34
N GLY A 116 -2.78 -10.35 6.27
CA GLY A 116 -3.05 -10.75 7.66
C GLY A 116 -3.52 -9.64 8.59
N LEU A 117 -3.71 -8.40 8.11
CA LEU A 117 -4.17 -7.30 8.94
C LEU A 117 -5.68 -7.30 9.11
N ASP A 118 -6.12 -7.01 10.34
CA ASP A 118 -7.50 -6.64 10.61
C ASP A 118 -7.73 -5.18 10.19
N TRP A 119 -8.04 -4.98 8.91
CA TRP A 119 -8.31 -3.66 8.35
C TRP A 119 -9.57 -3.00 8.93
N GLU A 120 -10.48 -3.79 9.52
CA GLU A 120 -11.71 -3.29 10.14
C GLU A 120 -11.41 -2.54 11.44
N SER A 121 -10.37 -2.97 12.18
CA SER A 121 -9.91 -2.27 13.39
C SER A 121 -9.45 -0.82 13.16
N PHE A 122 -9.17 -0.44 11.91
CA PHE A 122 -8.77 0.92 11.52
C PHE A 122 -9.92 1.78 11.02
N LYS A 123 -11.12 1.23 10.81
CA LYS A 123 -12.31 2.02 10.55
C LYS A 123 -12.67 2.69 11.86
N GLY A 124 -12.33 3.98 11.99
CA GLY A 124 -12.77 4.79 13.13
C GLY A 124 -14.27 4.66 13.35
N GLU A 125 -14.71 4.83 14.60
CA GLU A 125 -16.13 4.75 14.97
C GLU A 125 -17.00 5.52 13.95
N PRO A 126 -18.14 4.96 13.52
CA PRO A 126 -19.07 5.71 12.69
C PRO A 126 -19.42 6.99 13.43
N GLU A 127 -19.30 8.14 12.76
CA GLU A 127 -19.69 9.45 13.30
C GLU A 127 -21.02 9.29 14.04
N ALA A 128 -20.96 9.39 15.37
CA ALA A 128 -22.14 9.36 16.20
C ALA A 128 -23.07 10.46 15.72
N GLN A 129 -24.26 10.03 15.31
CA GLN A 129 -25.35 10.86 14.82
C GLN A 129 -25.52 12.08 15.73
N LEU A 130 -25.27 13.28 15.18
CA LEU A 130 -25.84 14.52 15.69
C LEU A 130 -27.32 14.58 15.27
N GLU A 131 -28.11 13.61 15.74
CA GLU A 131 -29.53 13.82 16.00
C GLU A 131 -29.65 14.24 17.47
N SER A 132 -29.51 15.55 17.71
CA SER A 132 -30.15 16.18 18.86
C SER A 132 -31.47 16.75 18.37
N THR A 133 -32.50 15.94 18.54
CA THR A 133 -33.90 16.30 18.43
C THR A 133 -34.28 17.41 19.42
N LEU A 134 -35.32 18.16 19.05
CA LEU A 134 -36.30 18.86 19.89
C LEU A 134 -36.03 20.34 20.25
N SER A 135 -36.75 21.19 19.51
CA SER A 135 -37.78 22.09 20.06
C SER A 135 -37.49 22.77 21.40
N HIS A 136 -37.24 24.08 21.33
CA HIS A 136 -37.99 25.10 22.08
C HIS A 136 -38.07 26.38 21.25
#